data_AF-J3MU23-F1
#
_entry.id   AF-J3MU23-F1
#
_cell.length_a   1.000
_cell.length_b   1.000
_cell.length_c   1.000
_cell.angle_alpha   90.00
_cell.angle_beta   90.00
_cell.angle_gamma   90.00
#
_symmetry.space_group_name_H-M   'P 1'
#
loop_
_entity.id
_entity.type
_entity.pdbx_description
1 polymer ?
#
loop_
_entity_poly.entity_id
_entity_poly.type
_entity_poly.pdbx_seq_one_letter_code
_entity_poly.pdbx_strand_id
1 'polypeptide(L)'
;MFLVSGSVLAMLEAVMSFVSVDKLAVHFHDTYGQALANIMVSLQMGINIVDSSVSGLGGCPYANGATGNVATEDVVYMLHGLGIETNVDLNKLMDAGDYISKHLGRPSGSKTTTALRKLTT
;
A
#
# COMPACT_ATOMS: atom_id res chain seq x y z
N MET A 1 14.78 -0.19 2.72
CA MET A 1 15.41 0.86 1.88
C MET A 1 14.38 1.97 1.72
N PHE A 2 14.64 3.18 2.19
CA PHE A 2 13.67 4.28 2.11
C PHE A 2 13.80 4.98 0.75
N LEU A 3 13.00 4.56 -0.21
CA LEU A 3 13.03 5.09 -1.57
C LEU A 3 12.03 6.23 -1.73
N VAL A 4 12.45 7.25 -2.47
CA VAL A 4 11.57 8.27 -3.06
C VAL A 4 11.32 7.94 -4.52
N SER A 5 10.28 8.52 -5.13
CA SER A 5 9.86 8.19 -6.50
C SER A 5 11.00 8.21 -7.52
N GLY A 6 11.89 9.21 -7.46
CA GLY A 6 13.04 9.29 -8.39
C GLY A 6 13.99 8.09 -8.28
N SER A 7 14.24 7.59 -7.07
CA SER A 7 15.07 6.39 -6.86
C SER A 7 14.34 5.11 -7.27
N VAL A 8 13.01 5.06 -7.14
CA VAL A 8 12.19 3.94 -7.62
C VAL A 8 12.25 3.85 -9.14
N LEU A 9 12.10 4.97 -9.84
CA LEU A 9 12.20 5.03 -11.31
C LEU A 9 13.54 4.47 -11.80
N ALA A 10 14.65 5.00 -11.27
CA ALA A 10 15.99 4.55 -11.66
C ALA A 10 16.22 3.05 -11.36
N MET A 11 15.67 2.55 -10.25
CA MET A 11 15.75 1.13 -9.90
C MET A 11 14.95 0.27 -10.86
N LEU A 12 13.71 0.65 -11.17
CA LEU A 12 12.86 -0.08 -12.10
C LEU A 12 13.42 -0.06 -13.52
N GLU A 13 13.96 1.06 -14.00
CA GLU A 13 14.63 1.14 -15.30
C GLU A 13 15.79 0.13 -15.40
N ALA A 14 16.61 0.04 -14.36
CA ALA A 14 17.70 -0.92 -14.30
C ALA A 14 17.18 -2.36 -14.32
N VAL A 15 16.17 -2.70 -13.51
CA VAL A 15 15.61 -4.06 -13.43
C VAL A 15 14.89 -4.47 -14.72
N MET A 16 14.13 -3.56 -15.32
CA MET A 16 13.36 -3.79 -16.55
C MET A 16 14.26 -4.04 -17.77
N SER A 17 15.54 -3.65 -17.71
CA SER A 17 16.52 -4.01 -18.75
C SER A 17 16.89 -5.50 -18.77
N PHE A 18 16.59 -6.24 -17.70
CA PHE A 18 16.88 -7.68 -17.57
C PHE A 18 15.63 -8.55 -17.42
N VAL A 19 14.55 -8.01 -16.85
CA VAL A 19 13.33 -8.76 -16.54
C VAL A 19 12.12 -8.03 -17.12
N SER A 20 11.28 -8.77 -17.84
CA SER A 20 10.05 -8.21 -18.40
C SER A 20 9.09 -7.74 -17.30
N VAL A 21 8.40 -6.62 -17.54
CA VAL A 21 7.56 -5.92 -16.56
C VAL A 21 6.42 -6.79 -16.00
N ASP A 22 5.89 -7.72 -16.80
CA ASP A 22 4.83 -8.67 -16.41
C ASP A 22 5.28 -9.67 -15.33
N LYS A 23 6.59 -9.75 -15.05
CA LYS A 23 7.17 -10.61 -14.01
C LYS A 23 7.59 -9.84 -12.76
N LEU A 24 7.30 -8.54 -12.71
CA LEU A 24 7.71 -7.66 -11.62
C LEU A 24 6.52 -7.26 -10.75
N ALA A 25 6.78 -7.18 -9.45
CA ALA A 25 5.89 -6.64 -8.45
C ALA A 25 6.65 -5.62 -7.60
N VAL A 26 5.91 -4.71 -6.96
CA VAL A 26 6.50 -3.74 -6.03
C VAL A 26 5.91 -3.90 -4.63
N HIS A 27 6.78 -3.80 -3.62
CA HIS A 27 6.42 -3.85 -2.20
C HIS A 27 7.01 -2.63 -1.50
N PHE A 28 6.15 -1.73 -1.01
CA PHE A 28 6.59 -0.51 -0.36
C PHE A 28 6.09 -0.42 1.09
N HIS A 29 7.00 0.01 1.97
CA HIS A 29 6.67 0.41 3.33
C HIS A 29 6.31 1.90 3.37
N ASP A 30 5.37 2.27 4.23
CA ASP A 30 4.89 3.66 4.34
C ASP A 30 5.50 4.42 5.53
N THR A 31 6.68 4.02 6.00
CA THR A 31 7.39 4.64 7.14
C THR A 31 7.55 6.15 7.00
N TYR A 32 7.76 6.66 5.78
CA TYR A 32 7.95 8.08 5.48
C TYR A 32 6.85 8.65 4.58
N GLY A 33 5.69 8.00 4.49
CA GLY A 33 4.56 8.48 3.69
C GLY A 33 4.81 8.48 2.18
N GLN A 34 5.77 7.67 1.70
CA GLN A 34 6.17 7.63 0.29
C GLN A 34 5.51 6.49 -0.49
N ALA A 35 4.83 5.54 0.17
CA ALA A 35 4.46 4.29 -0.47
C ALA A 35 3.48 4.49 -1.64
N LEU A 36 2.41 5.27 -1.45
CA LEU A 36 1.45 5.54 -2.53
C LEU A 36 2.08 6.30 -3.71
N ALA A 37 2.97 7.25 -3.44
CA ALA A 37 3.68 7.97 -4.49
C ALA A 37 4.62 7.04 -5.28
N ASN A 38 5.29 6.12 -4.60
CA ASN A 38 6.14 5.10 -5.20
C ASN A 38 5.33 4.09 -6.02
N ILE A 39 4.16 3.67 -5.53
CA ILE A 39 3.21 2.82 -6.29
C ILE A 39 2.77 3.56 -7.55
N MET A 40 2.35 4.82 -7.44
CA MET A 40 1.88 5.60 -8.58
C MET A 40 2.90 5.65 -9.72
N VAL A 41 4.17 5.95 -9.42
CA VAL A 41 5.21 5.95 -10.46
C VAL A 41 5.53 4.55 -10.98
N SER A 42 5.40 3.51 -10.15
CA SER A 42 5.57 2.13 -10.59
C SER A 42 4.48 1.71 -11.58
N LEU A 43 3.22 2.11 -11.32
CA LEU A 43 2.09 1.89 -12.25
C LEU A 43 2.34 2.60 -13.59
N GLN A 44 2.87 3.83 -13.57
CA GLN A 44 3.23 4.56 -14.79
C GLN A 44 4.33 3.87 -15.60
N MET A 45 5.18 3.07 -14.96
CA MET A 45 6.18 2.23 -15.63
C MET A 45 5.63 0.87 -16.09
N GLY A 46 4.34 0.62 -15.94
CA GLY A 46 3.67 -0.61 -16.38
C GLY A 46 3.64 -1.74 -15.36
N ILE A 47 4.12 -1.52 -14.13
CA ILE A 47 3.93 -2.49 -13.05
C ILE A 47 2.43 -2.62 -12.75
N ASN A 48 1.94 -3.85 -12.63
CA ASN A 48 0.52 -4.13 -12.36
C ASN A 48 0.30 -5.05 -11.15
N ILE A 49 1.36 -5.43 -10.42
CA ILE A 49 1.29 -6.19 -9.17
C ILE A 49 1.90 -5.35 -8.04
N VAL A 50 1.11 -5.11 -6.99
CA VAL A 50 1.50 -4.29 -5.83
C VAL A 50 1.20 -5.09 -4.57
N ASP A 51 2.22 -5.27 -3.74
CA ASP A 51 2.07 -5.89 -2.43
C ASP A 51 1.71 -4.82 -1.38
N SER A 52 0.75 -5.15 -0.53
CA SER A 52 0.27 -4.32 0.57
C SER A 52 -0.18 -5.19 1.74
N SER A 53 -0.54 -4.56 2.86
CA SER A 53 -1.03 -5.29 4.03
C SER A 53 -2.32 -4.68 4.54
N VAL A 54 -3.31 -5.51 4.90
CA VAL A 54 -4.60 -5.04 5.42
C VAL A 54 -4.35 -4.14 6.62
N SER A 55 -5.04 -3.01 6.75
CA SER A 55 -4.92 -2.04 7.85
C SER A 55 -3.48 -1.59 8.16
N GLY A 56 -2.59 -1.65 7.16
CA GLY A 56 -1.17 -1.34 7.33
C GLY A 56 -0.45 -2.30 8.26
N LEU A 57 -0.93 -3.54 8.44
CA LEU A 57 -0.30 -4.49 9.34
C LEU A 57 1.15 -4.74 8.92
N GLY A 58 2.03 -4.65 9.89
CA GLY A 58 3.47 -4.70 9.70
C GLY A 58 4.13 -3.78 10.70
N GLY A 59 5.43 -3.60 10.57
CA GLY A 59 6.23 -2.88 11.56
C GLY A 59 6.90 -3.84 12.54
N CYS A 60 8.10 -3.46 12.97
CA CYS A 60 8.90 -4.27 13.86
C CYS A 60 8.72 -3.77 15.29
N PRO A 61 8.35 -4.62 16.27
CA PRO A 61 8.30 -4.22 17.68
C PRO A 61 9.65 -3.73 18.22
N TYR A 62 10.75 -4.00 17.50
CA TYR A 62 12.10 -3.55 17.84
C TYR A 62 12.55 -2.29 17.06
N ALA A 63 11.78 -1.81 16.07
CA ALA A 63 12.10 -0.61 15.31
C ALA A 63 11.06 0.50 15.58
N ASN A 64 11.32 1.26 16.64
CA ASN A 64 10.48 2.40 17.04
C ASN A 64 10.29 3.38 15.87
N GLY A 65 9.04 3.58 15.44
CA GLY A 65 8.65 4.57 14.43
C GLY A 65 8.45 4.04 13.01
N ALA A 66 8.72 2.76 12.73
CA ALA A 66 8.37 2.18 11.44
C ALA A 66 6.87 1.86 11.38
N THR A 67 6.08 2.68 10.67
CA THR A 67 4.62 2.47 10.49
C THR A 67 4.30 1.13 9.81
N GLY A 68 5.23 0.60 8.99
CA GLY A 68 5.13 -0.73 8.42
C GLY A 68 4.82 -0.72 6.92
N ASN A 69 4.07 -1.73 6.48
CA ASN A 69 3.62 -1.87 5.10
C ASN A 69 2.60 -0.77 4.74
N VAL A 70 2.48 -0.46 3.46
CA VAL A 70 1.35 0.33 2.99
C VAL A 70 0.01 -0.39 3.26
N ALA A 71 -1.00 0.37 3.69
CA ALA A 71 -2.32 -0.19 3.95
C ALA A 71 -3.03 -0.53 2.64
N THR A 72 -3.61 -1.73 2.56
CA THR A 72 -4.28 -2.22 1.33
C THR A 72 -5.49 -1.35 0.98
N GLU A 73 -6.20 -0.85 1.99
CA GLU A 73 -7.34 0.06 1.86
C GLU A 73 -6.93 1.39 1.21
N ASP A 74 -5.75 1.92 1.56
CA ASP A 74 -5.23 3.16 1.01
C ASP A 74 -4.82 2.97 -0.47
N VAL A 75 -4.25 1.80 -0.81
CA VAL A 75 -3.92 1.43 -2.19
C VAL A 75 -5.18 1.23 -3.03
N VAL A 76 -6.15 0.44 -2.55
CA VAL A 76 -7.41 0.17 -3.27
C VAL A 76 -8.19 1.46 -3.48
N TYR A 77 -8.26 2.33 -2.46
CA TYR A 77 -8.90 3.63 -2.60
C TYR A 77 -8.28 4.48 -3.71
N MET A 78 -6.94 4.56 -3.76
CA MET A 78 -6.23 5.27 -4.82
C MET A 78 -6.52 4.65 -6.19
N LEU A 79 -6.43 3.33 -6.32
CA LEU A 79 -6.64 2.63 -7.58
C LEU A 79 -8.08 2.81 -8.10
N HIS A 80 -9.09 2.66 -7.24
CA HIS A 80 -10.48 2.92 -7.58
C HIS A 80 -10.71 4.37 -8.00
N GLY A 81 -10.12 5.33 -7.29
CA GLY A 81 -10.18 6.76 -7.64
C GLY A 81 -9.52 7.09 -8.99
N LEU A 82 -8.52 6.30 -9.40
CA LEU A 82 -7.89 6.38 -10.72
C LEU A 82 -8.67 5.63 -11.82
N GLY A 83 -9.76 4.94 -11.48
CA GLY A 83 -10.52 4.11 -12.42
C GLY A 83 -9.83 2.79 -12.77
N ILE A 84 -8.84 2.35 -11.98
CA ILE A 84 -8.15 1.08 -12.16
C ILE A 84 -8.92 -0.04 -11.46
N GLU A 85 -9.24 -1.09 -12.21
CA GLU A 85 -9.95 -2.26 -11.70
C GLU A 85 -9.03 -3.13 -10.83
N THR A 86 -9.48 -3.46 -9.63
CA THR A 86 -8.75 -4.35 -8.69
C THR A 86 -9.53 -5.61 -8.34
N ASN A 87 -10.83 -5.68 -8.66
CA ASN A 87 -11.75 -6.71 -8.18
C ASN A 87 -11.85 -6.85 -6.65
N VAL A 88 -11.40 -5.85 -5.90
CA VAL A 88 -11.50 -5.79 -4.43
C VAL A 88 -12.69 -4.92 -4.01
N ASP A 89 -13.54 -5.46 -3.14
CA ASP A 89 -14.61 -4.70 -2.46
C ASP A 89 -14.01 -3.96 -1.26
N LEU A 90 -13.97 -2.63 -1.34
CA LEU A 90 -13.35 -1.78 -0.32
C LEU A 90 -14.06 -1.89 1.05
N ASN A 91 -15.39 -2.05 1.08
CA ASN A 91 -16.12 -2.17 2.34
C ASN A 91 -15.79 -3.49 3.04
N LYS A 92 -15.79 -4.61 2.30
CA LYS A 92 -15.42 -5.92 2.85
C LYS A 92 -13.96 -5.96 3.31
N LEU A 93 -13.07 -5.27 2.59
CA LEU A 93 -11.69 -5.13 2.99
C LEU A 93 -11.56 -4.36 4.31
N MET A 94 -12.29 -3.25 4.46
CA MET A 94 -12.34 -2.50 5.71
C MET A 94 -12.91 -3.33 6.87
N ASP A 95 -13.94 -4.15 6.65
CA ASP A 95 -14.48 -5.07 7.67
C ASP A 95 -13.41 -6.08 8.14
N ALA A 96 -12.62 -6.62 7.22
CA ALA A 96 -11.51 -7.52 7.55
C ALA A 96 -10.41 -6.81 8.34
N GLY A 97 -10.09 -5.56 7.97
CA GLY A 97 -9.16 -4.70 8.70
C GLY A 97 -9.62 -4.41 10.13
N ASP A 98 -10.88 -4.04 10.31
CA ASP A 98 -11.47 -3.76 11.63
C ASP A 98 -11.44 -5.01 12.53
N TYR A 99 -11.74 -6.19 11.97
CA TYR A 99 -11.66 -7.45 12.69
C TYR A 99 -10.25 -7.70 13.27
N ILE A 100 -9.21 -7.62 12.44
CA ILE A 100 -7.85 -7.93 12.88
C ILE A 100 -7.27 -6.83 13.79
N SER A 101 -7.58 -5.56 13.52
CA SER A 101 -7.22 -4.44 14.41
C SER A 101 -7.83 -4.61 15.80
N LYS A 102 -9.11 -4.99 15.88
CA LYS A 102 -9.77 -5.30 17.16
C LYS A 102 -9.12 -6.48 17.86
N HIS A 103 -8.81 -7.55 17.13
CA HIS A 103 -8.18 -8.75 17.70
C HIS A 103 -6.79 -8.45 18.28
N LEU A 104 -6.01 -7.60 17.62
CA LEU A 104 -4.67 -7.19 18.05
C LEU A 104 -4.68 -6.06 19.09
N GLY A 105 -5.85 -5.48 19.40
CA GLY A 105 -5.97 -4.34 20.32
C GLY A 105 -5.25 -3.09 19.81
N ARG A 106 -5.12 -2.89 18.49
CA ARG A 106 -4.47 -1.73 17.89
C ARG A 106 -5.35 -1.08 16.81
N PRO A 107 -5.34 0.25 16.66
CA PRO A 107 -6.10 0.92 15.61
C PRO A 107 -5.61 0.52 14.21
N SER A 108 -6.45 0.71 13.20
CA SER A 108 -6.05 0.53 11.79
C SER A 108 -4.99 1.59 11.40
N GLY A 109 -3.97 1.17 10.66
CA GLY A 109 -3.00 2.07 10.04
C GLY A 109 -3.48 2.71 8.74
N SER A 110 -4.65 2.29 8.22
CA SER A 110 -5.24 2.88 7.01
C SER A 110 -5.84 4.26 7.29
N LYS A 111 -5.43 5.24 6.48
CA LYS A 111 -6.02 6.58 6.50
C LYS A 111 -7.44 6.55 5.90
N THR A 112 -7.64 5.76 4.84
CA THR A 112 -8.95 5.54 4.20
C THR A 112 -9.97 4.99 5.19
N THR A 113 -9.65 3.88 5.87
CA THR A 113 -10.56 3.26 6.84
C THR A 113 -10.91 4.23 7.96
N THR A 114 -9.91 4.93 8.49
CA THR A 114 -10.11 5.93 9.56
C THR A 114 -11.05 7.05 9.14
N ALA A 115 -10.97 7.53 7.91
CA ALA A 115 -11.82 8.60 7.40
C ALA A 115 -13.25 8.11 7.11
N LEU A 116 -13.38 6.99 6.39
CA LEU A 116 -14.67 6.49 5.93
C LEU A 116 -15.54 5.93 7.08
N ARG A 117 -14.94 5.29 8.10
CA ARG A 117 -15.70 4.79 9.25
C ARG A 117 -16.28 5.89 10.13
N LYS A 118 -15.62 7.04 10.23
CA LYS A 118 -16.12 8.21 10.97
C LYS A 118 -17.36 8.84 10.32
N LEU A 119 -17.60 8.58 9.04
CA LEU A 119 -18.78 9.08 8.31
C LEU A 119 -19.99 8.15 8.44
N THR A 120 -19.81 6.94 8.98
CA THR A 120 -20.84 5.90 9.10
C THR A 120 -21.34 5.67 10.53
N THR A 121 -20.88 6.46 11.51
CA THR A 121 -21.37 6.49 12.89
C THR A 121 -22.25 7.71 13.13
#